data_AF-A0A2N5FAW7-F1
#
_entry.id   AF-A0A2N5FAW7-F1
#
_cell.length_a   1.000
_cell.length_b   1.000
_cell.length_c   1.000
_cell.angle_alpha   90.00
_cell.angle_beta   90.00
_cell.angle_gamma   90.00
#
_symmetry.space_group_name_H-M   'P 1'
#
loop_
_entity.id
_entity.type
_entity.pdbx_description
1 polymer ?
#
loop_
_entity_poly.entity_id
_entity_poly.type
_entity_poly.pdbx_seq_one_letter_code
_entity_poly.pdbx_strand_id
1 'polypeptide(L)'
;MSWEETYRRTKPCSCGEGTITEVGEGDDWNRHREYQTIDCPTCKEEARKAAVKAAEIKAEEEARLKELISEINIHFEQHYMDEWLSLFGSAKSKRAIWTLAKKLGVESYSLASFYQHNKRSNKEDYVRRLARPHNMLKIMEALDKKDSSFESKVKEARMLNGPYYMM
;
A
#
# COMPACT_ATOMS: atom_id res chain seq x y z
N MET A 1 3.05 27.03 -29.53
CA MET A 1 1.90 26.18 -29.15
C MET A 1 1.22 26.88 -27.99
N SER A 2 0.19 27.66 -28.29
CA SER A 2 -0.58 28.43 -27.32
C SER A 2 -1.88 27.70 -27.01
N TRP A 3 -2.22 27.61 -25.73
CA TRP A 3 -3.57 27.32 -25.29
C TRP A 3 -4.35 28.63 -25.38
N GLU A 4 -5.50 28.61 -26.02
CA GLU A 4 -6.39 29.76 -26.14
C GLU A 4 -7.61 29.58 -25.25
N GLU A 5 -7.97 30.62 -24.51
CA GLU A 5 -9.17 30.61 -23.66
C GLU A 5 -10.42 30.55 -24.56
N THR A 6 -11.13 29.43 -24.50
CA THR A 6 -12.41 29.23 -25.20
C THR A 6 -13.57 29.81 -24.40
N TYR A 7 -13.50 29.78 -23.07
CA TYR A 7 -14.43 30.47 -22.19
C TYR A 7 -13.82 30.73 -20.81
N ARG A 8 -14.35 31.75 -20.15
CA ARG A 8 -14.16 32.02 -18.72
C ARG A 8 -15.49 32.38 -18.09
N ARG A 9 -15.84 31.70 -17.00
CA ARG A 9 -17.08 31.93 -16.26
C ARG A 9 -16.77 32.07 -14.79
N THR A 10 -17.23 33.17 -14.20
CA THR A 10 -17.14 33.39 -12.76
C THR A 10 -18.52 33.17 -12.16
N LYS A 11 -18.63 32.25 -11.20
CA LYS A 11 -19.87 31.93 -10.48
C LYS A 11 -19.68 32.25 -8.99
N PRO A 12 -20.76 32.60 -8.26
CA PRO A 12 -20.66 32.71 -6.81
C PRO A 12 -20.28 31.35 -6.22
N CYS A 13 -19.41 31.37 -5.21
CA CYS A 13 -19.06 30.16 -4.49
C CYS A 13 -20.27 29.68 -3.68
N SER A 14 -20.39 28.36 -3.47
CA SER A 14 -21.46 27.77 -2.65
C SER A 14 -21.44 28.25 -1.20
N CYS A 15 -20.28 28.72 -0.71
CA CYS A 15 -20.12 29.38 0.59
C CYS A 15 -20.85 30.73 0.69
N GLY A 16 -21.19 31.38 -0.44
CA GLY A 16 -21.71 32.75 -0.50
C GLY A 16 -20.67 33.86 -0.32
N GLU A 17 -19.46 33.53 0.15
CA GLU A 17 -18.41 34.49 0.54
C GLU A 17 -17.26 34.63 -0.49
N GLY A 18 -17.50 34.30 -1.76
CA GLY A 18 -16.49 34.45 -2.81
C GLY A 18 -16.96 33.96 -4.18
N THR A 19 -16.01 33.70 -5.06
CA THR A 19 -16.30 33.26 -6.43
C THR A 19 -15.50 32.03 -6.83
N ILE A 20 -15.97 31.33 -7.86
CA ILE A 20 -15.25 30.23 -8.52
C ILE A 20 -15.14 30.64 -9.98
N THR A 21 -13.92 30.63 -10.51
CA THR A 21 -13.64 30.93 -11.91
C THR A 21 -13.35 29.62 -12.64
N GLU A 22 -14.20 29.25 -13.58
CA GLU A 22 -14.01 28.14 -14.51
C GLU A 22 -13.39 28.69 -15.80
N VAL A 23 -12.27 28.11 -16.22
CA VAL A 23 -11.59 28.46 -17.48
C VAL A 23 -11.50 27.21 -18.34
N GLY A 24 -12.01 27.29 -19.56
CA GLY A 24 -11.85 26.28 -20.58
C GLY A 24 -10.89 26.77 -21.65
N GLU A 25 -9.88 25.98 -21.99
CA GLU A 25 -8.88 26.29 -22.99
C GLU A 25 -8.88 25.24 -24.10
N GLY A 26 -8.58 25.69 -25.32
CA GLY A 26 -8.46 24.86 -26.52
C GLY A 26 -7.16 25.16 -27.26
N ASP A 27 -6.74 24.25 -28.13
CA ASP A 27 -5.60 24.47 -29.04
C ASP A 27 -5.92 24.11 -30.49
N ASP A 28 -5.00 24.44 -31.40
CA ASP A 28 -5.10 24.18 -32.85
C ASP A 28 -5.24 22.68 -33.22
N TRP A 29 -5.03 21.78 -32.25
CA TRP A 29 -5.14 20.32 -32.41
C TRP A 29 -6.42 19.75 -31.80
N ASN A 30 -7.40 20.62 -31.52
CA ASN A 30 -8.71 20.25 -30.97
C ASN A 30 -8.60 19.50 -29.63
N ARG A 31 -7.58 19.81 -28.83
CA ARG A 31 -7.49 19.37 -27.42
C ARG A 31 -8.12 20.42 -26.55
N HIS A 32 -8.86 19.98 -25.52
CA HIS A 32 -9.49 20.85 -24.55
C HIS A 32 -9.01 20.53 -23.14
N ARG A 33 -8.89 21.57 -22.31
CA ARG A 33 -8.70 21.41 -20.87
C ARG A 33 -9.57 22.41 -20.13
N GLU A 34 -10.09 21.97 -19.00
CA GLU A 34 -10.89 22.80 -18.10
C GLU A 34 -10.24 22.78 -16.72
N TYR A 35 -10.14 23.94 -16.10
CA TYR A 35 -9.75 24.06 -14.70
C TYR A 35 -10.62 25.08 -13.98
N GLN A 36 -10.72 24.90 -12.68
CA GLN A 36 -11.42 25.82 -11.79
C GLN A 36 -10.44 26.42 -10.78
N THR A 37 -10.55 27.72 -10.57
CA THR A 37 -9.88 28.43 -9.49
C THR A 37 -10.95 28.87 -8.49
N ILE A 38 -10.88 28.34 -7.28
CA ILE A 38 -11.74 28.79 -6.17
C ILE A 38 -11.11 30.07 -5.64
N ASP A 39 -11.86 31.16 -5.58
CA ASP A 39 -11.48 32.46 -5.00
C ASP A 39 -12.41 32.83 -3.82
N CYS A 40 -12.89 31.84 -3.06
CA CYS A 40 -13.54 32.01 -1.74
C CYS A 40 -12.47 31.81 -0.64
N PRO A 41 -12.12 32.84 0.17
CA PRO A 41 -11.14 32.71 1.25
C PRO A 41 -11.58 31.69 2.30
N THR A 42 -12.88 31.61 2.59
CA THR A 42 -13.48 30.67 3.54
C THR A 42 -13.30 29.22 3.07
N CYS A 43 -13.66 28.90 1.82
CA CYS A 43 -13.42 27.57 1.26
C CYS A 43 -11.93 27.21 1.14
N LYS A 44 -11.07 28.18 0.83
CA LYS A 44 -9.60 27.95 0.83
C LYS A 44 -9.12 27.57 2.23
N GLU A 45 -9.59 28.27 3.26
CA GLU A 45 -9.18 28.02 4.64
C GLU A 45 -9.76 26.72 5.19
N GLU A 46 -11.01 26.38 4.87
CA GLU A 46 -11.61 25.09 5.21
C GLU A 46 -10.88 23.92 4.54
N ALA A 47 -10.58 24.05 3.24
CA ALA A 47 -9.81 23.04 2.52
C ALA A 47 -8.41 22.89 3.11
N ARG A 48 -7.75 23.99 3.51
CA ARG A 48 -6.46 23.96 4.20
C ARG A 48 -6.55 23.23 5.53
N LYS A 49 -7.55 23.53 6.36
CA LYS A 49 -7.78 22.86 7.65
C LYS A 49 -8.08 21.37 7.45
N ALA A 50 -8.89 21.02 6.46
CA ALA A 50 -9.19 19.63 6.11
C ALA A 50 -7.94 18.88 5.64
N ALA A 51 -7.10 19.52 4.81
CA ALA A 51 -5.84 18.95 4.35
C ALA A 51 -4.85 18.73 5.49
N VAL A 52 -4.74 19.67 6.44
CA VAL A 52 -3.92 19.51 7.65
C VAL A 52 -4.41 18.34 8.49
N LYS A 53 -5.72 18.27 8.78
CA LYS A 53 -6.30 17.14 9.54
C LYS A 53 -6.10 15.80 8.82
N ALA A 54 -6.29 15.75 7.50
CA ALA A 54 -6.06 14.56 6.72
C ALA A 54 -4.59 14.12 6.75
N ALA A 55 -3.66 15.08 6.73
CA ALA A 55 -2.23 14.80 6.87
C ALA A 55 -1.87 14.30 8.28
N GLU A 56 -2.48 14.86 9.32
CA GLU A 56 -2.32 14.40 10.71
C GLU A 56 -2.81 12.95 10.88
N ILE A 57 -4.05 12.66 10.44
CA ILE A 57 -4.61 11.30 10.46
C ILE A 57 -3.71 10.33 9.71
N LYS A 58 -3.27 10.70 8.50
CA LYS A 58 -2.37 9.86 7.70
C LYS A 58 -1.04 9.61 8.42
N ALA A 59 -0.47 10.62 9.06
CA ALA A 59 0.77 10.47 9.82
C ALA A 59 0.60 9.54 11.03
N GLU A 60 -0.54 9.63 11.74
CA GLU A 60 -0.88 8.72 12.84
C GLU A 60 -1.06 7.27 12.36
N GLU A 61 -1.77 7.07 11.24
CA GLU A 61 -1.97 5.75 10.63
C GLU A 61 -0.64 5.13 10.17
N GLU A 62 0.24 5.92 9.54
CA GLU A 62 1.58 5.49 9.13
C GLU A 62 2.47 5.12 10.33
N ALA A 63 2.40 5.91 11.40
CA ALA A 63 3.12 5.62 12.65
C ALA A 63 2.62 4.32 13.29
N ARG A 64 1.30 4.13 13.37
CA ARG A 64 0.67 2.92 13.90
C ARG A 64 1.00 1.68 13.05
N LEU A 65 0.98 1.81 11.73
CA LEU A 65 1.34 0.72 10.83
C LEU A 65 2.80 0.30 11.03
N LYS A 66 3.72 1.26 11.19
CA LYS A 66 5.14 0.98 11.45
C LYS A 66 5.33 0.22 12.76
N GLU A 67 4.63 0.63 13.83
CA GLU A 67 4.65 -0.05 15.12
C GLU A 67 4.13 -1.49 15.00
N LEU A 68 2.95 -1.68 14.40
CA LEU A 68 2.36 -2.99 14.18
C LEU A 68 3.26 -3.93 13.39
N ILE A 69 3.87 -3.44 12.29
CA ILE A 69 4.80 -4.25 11.49
C ILE A 69 5.99 -4.70 12.34
N SER A 70 6.52 -3.81 13.20
CA SER A 70 7.61 -4.15 14.11
C SER A 70 7.17 -5.23 15.11
N GLU A 71 6.02 -5.06 15.76
CA GLU A 71 5.49 -6.04 16.71
C GLU A 71 5.24 -7.41 16.07
N ILE A 72 4.62 -7.43 14.88
CA ILE A 72 4.34 -8.65 14.11
C ILE A 72 5.64 -9.37 13.77
N ASN A 73 6.64 -8.64 13.26
CA ASN A 73 7.90 -9.24 12.86
C ASN A 73 8.66 -9.81 14.08
N ILE A 74 8.72 -9.07 15.19
CA ILE A 74 9.38 -9.52 16.42
C ILE A 74 8.69 -10.77 16.97
N HIS A 75 7.35 -10.74 17.10
CA HIS A 75 6.58 -11.88 17.60
C HIS A 75 6.75 -13.11 16.72
N PHE A 76 6.67 -12.93 15.40
CA PHE A 76 6.84 -14.03 14.44
C PHE A 76 8.26 -14.62 14.51
N GLU A 77 9.28 -13.76 14.57
CA GLU A 77 10.68 -14.21 14.69
C GLU A 77 10.89 -15.05 15.96
N GLN A 78 10.32 -14.61 17.09
CA GLN A 78 10.52 -15.26 18.38
C GLN A 78 9.73 -16.57 18.55
N HIS A 79 8.56 -16.68 17.95
CA HIS A 79 7.62 -17.76 18.26
C HIS A 79 7.38 -18.73 17.11
N TYR A 80 7.59 -18.33 15.85
CA TYR A 80 7.16 -19.11 14.69
C TYR A 80 8.22 -19.29 13.61
N MET A 81 9.31 -18.51 13.62
CA MET A 81 10.31 -18.55 12.54
C MET A 81 11.00 -19.89 12.41
N ASP A 82 11.36 -20.54 13.52
CA ASP A 82 12.03 -21.85 13.46
C ASP A 82 11.11 -22.93 12.85
N GLU A 83 9.84 -22.94 13.24
CA GLU A 83 8.84 -23.85 12.67
C GLU A 83 8.60 -23.54 11.18
N TRP A 84 8.54 -22.25 10.82
CA TRP A 84 8.45 -21.80 9.43
C TRP A 84 9.63 -22.26 8.59
N LEU A 85 10.86 -22.12 9.08
CA LEU A 85 12.06 -22.62 8.39
C LEU A 85 12.04 -24.14 8.26
N SER A 86 11.59 -24.84 9.30
CA SER A 86 11.49 -26.31 9.33
C SER A 86 10.57 -26.85 8.23
N LEU A 87 9.46 -26.15 7.90
CA LEU A 87 8.59 -26.53 6.78
C LEU A 87 9.35 -26.64 5.44
N PHE A 88 10.42 -25.87 5.26
CA PHE A 88 11.26 -25.90 4.07
C PHE A 88 12.51 -26.76 4.23
N GLY A 89 12.76 -27.36 5.39
CA GLY A 89 13.97 -28.14 5.68
C GLY A 89 14.18 -29.33 4.75
N SER A 90 13.10 -29.92 4.22
CA SER A 90 13.16 -31.03 3.25
C SER A 90 13.51 -30.56 1.82
N ALA A 91 13.41 -29.25 1.53
CA ALA A 91 13.56 -28.71 0.18
C ALA A 91 15.02 -28.53 -0.22
N LYS A 92 15.54 -29.48 -1.01
CA LYS A 92 16.95 -29.51 -1.42
C LYS A 92 17.36 -28.43 -2.43
N SER A 93 16.43 -27.73 -3.09
CA SER A 93 16.73 -26.74 -4.12
C SER A 93 15.89 -25.46 -4.00
N LYS A 94 16.39 -24.35 -4.56
CA LYS A 94 15.63 -23.08 -4.65
C LYS A 94 14.28 -23.27 -5.36
N ARG A 95 14.24 -24.11 -6.40
CA ARG A 95 13.00 -24.45 -7.11
C ARG A 95 12.01 -25.16 -6.20
N ALA A 96 12.46 -26.11 -5.40
CA ALA A 96 11.58 -26.84 -4.46
C ALA A 96 10.98 -25.90 -3.41
N ILE A 97 11.79 -24.98 -2.87
CA ILE A 97 11.32 -23.94 -1.93
C ILE A 97 10.29 -23.04 -2.61
N TRP A 98 10.59 -22.53 -3.81
CA TRP A 98 9.65 -21.71 -4.58
C TRP A 98 8.33 -22.44 -4.86
N THR A 99 8.38 -23.72 -5.27
CA THR A 99 7.18 -24.53 -5.53
C THR A 99 6.32 -24.66 -4.28
N LEU A 100 6.93 -24.93 -3.13
CA LEU A 100 6.21 -25.02 -1.87
C LEU A 100 5.62 -23.66 -1.47
N ALA A 101 6.41 -22.59 -1.53
CA ALA A 101 5.96 -21.23 -1.25
C ALA A 101 4.78 -20.80 -2.16
N LYS A 102 4.82 -21.19 -3.43
CA LYS A 102 3.72 -20.99 -4.39
C LYS A 102 2.47 -21.75 -3.99
N LYS A 103 2.60 -23.02 -3.61
CA LYS A 103 1.48 -23.85 -3.16
C LYS A 103 0.82 -23.29 -1.90
N LEU A 104 1.62 -22.76 -0.97
CA LEU A 104 1.15 -22.07 0.24
C LEU A 104 0.57 -20.66 -0.04
N GLY A 105 0.67 -20.17 -1.28
CA GLY A 105 0.15 -18.87 -1.68
C GLY A 105 0.91 -17.67 -1.11
N VAL A 106 2.16 -17.86 -0.65
CA VAL A 106 3.02 -16.81 -0.08
C VAL A 106 4.04 -16.25 -1.08
N GLU A 107 4.13 -16.85 -2.27
CA GLU A 107 4.97 -16.41 -3.38
C GLU A 107 4.13 -15.99 -4.58
N SER A 108 4.31 -14.76 -5.07
CA SER A 108 3.58 -14.19 -6.21
C SER A 108 4.38 -14.24 -7.51
N TYR A 109 5.71 -14.28 -7.47
CA TYR A 109 6.55 -14.27 -8.66
C TYR A 109 6.45 -15.56 -9.48
N SER A 110 6.54 -15.39 -10.81
CA SER A 110 6.83 -16.50 -11.72
C SER A 110 8.18 -17.15 -11.37
N LEU A 111 8.42 -18.38 -11.82
CA LEU A 111 9.70 -19.05 -11.57
C LEU A 111 10.89 -18.26 -12.15
N ALA A 112 10.72 -17.64 -13.34
CA ALA A 112 11.74 -16.83 -13.97
C ALA A 112 12.07 -15.57 -13.15
N SER A 113 11.04 -14.82 -12.76
CA SER A 113 11.18 -13.62 -11.92
C SER A 113 11.79 -13.98 -10.56
N PHE A 114 11.38 -15.10 -9.96
CA PHE A 114 11.97 -15.61 -8.73
C PHE A 114 13.49 -15.79 -8.85
N TYR A 115 13.98 -16.45 -9.90
CA TYR A 115 15.42 -16.62 -10.10
C TYR A 115 16.16 -15.31 -10.35
N GLN A 116 15.54 -14.36 -11.05
CA GLN A 116 16.10 -13.04 -11.27
C GLN A 116 16.29 -12.28 -9.95
N HIS A 117 15.26 -12.26 -9.09
CA HIS A 117 15.29 -11.54 -7.80
C HIS A 117 16.09 -12.28 -6.72
N ASN A 118 16.22 -13.60 -6.80
CA ASN A 118 16.85 -14.43 -5.77
C ASN A 118 18.17 -15.06 -6.24
N LYS A 119 18.84 -14.47 -7.24
CA LYS A 119 20.10 -14.98 -7.79
C LYS A 119 21.19 -15.11 -6.71
N ARG A 120 21.34 -14.09 -5.88
CA ARG A 120 22.39 -13.99 -4.84
C ARG A 120 21.95 -14.40 -3.44
N SER A 121 20.65 -14.56 -3.19
CA SER A 121 20.19 -14.94 -1.85
C SER A 121 20.44 -16.41 -1.58
N ASN A 122 20.73 -16.74 -0.32
CA ASN A 122 20.65 -18.12 0.11
C ASN A 122 19.17 -18.55 0.24
N LYS A 123 18.96 -19.83 0.56
CA LYS A 123 17.62 -20.44 0.66
C LYS A 123 16.85 -19.91 1.88
N GLU A 124 17.52 -19.82 3.01
CA GLU A 124 16.96 -19.43 4.30
C GLU A 124 16.56 -17.95 4.29
N ASP A 125 17.41 -17.07 3.77
CA ASP A 125 17.11 -15.65 3.55
C ASP A 125 15.85 -15.46 2.72
N TYR A 126 15.68 -16.29 1.68
CA TYR A 126 14.48 -16.24 0.85
C TYR A 126 13.24 -16.65 1.65
N VAL A 127 13.30 -17.75 2.41
CA VAL A 127 12.19 -18.22 3.24
C VAL A 127 11.83 -17.20 4.32
N ARG A 128 12.82 -16.61 5.01
CA ARG A 128 12.59 -15.50 5.97
C ARG A 128 11.89 -14.32 5.29
N ARG A 129 12.30 -13.94 4.08
CA ARG A 129 11.68 -12.83 3.33
C ARG A 129 10.23 -13.08 2.91
N LEU A 130 9.75 -14.33 2.93
CA LEU A 130 8.34 -14.65 2.70
C LEU A 130 7.47 -14.30 3.92
N ALA A 131 8.05 -14.23 5.11
CA ALA A 131 7.37 -13.85 6.35
C ALA A 131 7.13 -12.34 6.42
N ARG A 132 6.29 -11.85 5.50
CA ARG A 132 5.81 -10.46 5.45
C ARG A 132 4.41 -10.37 6.05
N PRO A 133 4.02 -9.22 6.63
CA PRO A 133 2.68 -9.02 7.21
C PRO A 133 1.52 -9.53 6.35
N HIS A 134 1.54 -9.30 5.03
CA HIS A 134 0.48 -9.76 4.11
C HIS A 134 0.43 -11.29 3.93
N ASN A 135 1.54 -11.99 4.17
CA ASN A 135 1.63 -13.45 4.10
C ASN A 135 1.37 -14.12 5.45
N MET A 136 1.47 -13.38 6.57
CA MET A 136 1.44 -13.97 7.92
C MET A 136 0.21 -14.82 8.19
N LEU A 137 -1.00 -14.42 7.75
CA LEU A 137 -2.19 -15.25 7.96
C LEU A 137 -2.11 -16.60 7.22
N LYS A 138 -1.59 -16.61 5.99
CA LYS A 138 -1.39 -17.85 5.22
C LYS A 138 -0.29 -18.73 5.83
N ILE A 139 0.74 -18.10 6.40
CA ILE A 139 1.81 -18.80 7.10
C ILE A 139 1.28 -19.45 8.37
N MET A 140 0.48 -18.73 9.17
CA MET A 140 -0.15 -19.27 10.38
C MET A 140 -1.07 -20.46 10.06
N GLU A 141 -1.85 -20.37 8.97
CA GLU A 141 -2.64 -21.48 8.45
C GLU A 141 -1.77 -22.68 8.05
N ALA A 142 -0.66 -22.43 7.33
CA ALA A 142 0.28 -23.48 6.92
C ALA A 142 0.99 -24.16 8.10
N LEU A 143 1.18 -23.44 9.21
CA LEU A 143 1.76 -23.93 10.46
C LEU A 143 0.72 -24.54 11.41
N ASP A 144 -0.57 -24.50 11.06
CA ASP A 144 -1.70 -24.89 11.92
C ASP A 144 -1.65 -24.22 13.31
N LYS A 145 -1.30 -22.93 13.34
CA LYS A 145 -1.22 -22.14 14.58
C LYS A 145 -2.44 -21.27 14.73
N LYS A 146 -3.04 -21.29 15.93
CA LYS A 146 -4.14 -20.41 16.32
C LYS A 146 -3.65 -19.41 17.36
N ASP A 147 -3.29 -18.22 16.90
CA ASP A 147 -2.96 -17.08 17.76
C ASP A 147 -3.86 -15.89 17.38
N SER A 148 -5.00 -15.79 18.07
CA SER A 148 -5.99 -14.74 17.81
C SER A 148 -5.46 -13.32 18.05
N SER A 149 -4.51 -13.15 18.97
CA SER A 149 -3.90 -11.86 19.27
C SER A 149 -3.01 -11.42 18.10
N PHE A 150 -2.12 -12.32 17.66
CA PHE A 150 -1.25 -12.09 16.50
C PHE A 150 -2.06 -11.86 15.22
N GLU A 151 -3.07 -12.69 14.96
CA GLU A 151 -3.94 -12.53 13.79
C GLU A 151 -4.66 -11.18 13.77
N SER A 152 -5.10 -10.68 14.92
CA SER A 152 -5.78 -9.39 15.03
C SER A 152 -4.85 -8.25 14.64
N LYS A 153 -3.60 -8.26 15.11
CA LYS A 153 -2.57 -7.27 14.71
C LYS A 153 -2.28 -7.32 13.22
N VAL A 154 -2.17 -8.53 12.65
CA VAL A 154 -1.96 -8.71 11.20
C VAL A 154 -3.14 -8.16 10.39
N LYS A 155 -4.38 -8.38 10.86
CA LYS A 155 -5.59 -7.84 10.21
C LYS A 155 -5.63 -6.31 10.28
N GLU A 156 -5.32 -5.73 11.44
CA GLU A 156 -5.22 -4.28 11.63
C GLU A 156 -4.18 -3.67 10.68
N ALA A 157 -2.97 -4.23 10.64
CA ALA A 157 -1.91 -3.77 9.73
C ALA A 157 -2.35 -3.85 8.26
N ARG A 158 -3.11 -4.88 7.86
CA ARG A 158 -3.65 -4.99 6.49
C ARG A 158 -4.71 -3.94 6.19
N MET A 159 -5.53 -3.54 7.16
CA MET A 159 -6.54 -2.50 6.99
C MET A 159 -5.88 -1.12 6.83
N LEU A 160 -4.89 -0.81 7.67
CA LEU A 160 -4.13 0.46 7.60
C LEU A 160 -3.29 0.58 6.32
N ASN A 161 -2.80 -0.54 5.77
CA ASN A 161 -1.99 -0.54 4.55
C ASN A 161 -2.81 -0.36 3.25
N GLY A 162 -4.15 -0.40 3.34
CA GLY A 162 -5.08 -0.16 2.23
C GLY A 162 -4.99 -1.15 1.05
N PRO A 163 -5.84 -1.01 0.02
CA PRO A 163 -5.81 -1.81 -1.20
C PRO A 163 -4.65 -1.45 -2.16
N TYR A 164 -3.86 -0.41 -1.87
CA TYR A 164 -2.88 0.17 -2.82
C TYR A 164 -1.54 -0.57 -2.95
N TYR A 165 -1.30 -1.63 -2.17
CA TYR A 165 -0.06 -2.43 -2.24
C TYR A 165 -0.31 -3.94 -2.44
N MET A 166 -1.37 -4.29 -3.17
CA MET A 166 -1.58 -5.63 -3.75
C MET A 166 -1.32 -5.62 -5.28
N MET A 167 -0.24 -4.97 -5.73
CA MET A 167 0.35 -5.15 -7.08
C MET A 167 1.81 -5.54 -6.97
#